data_AF-A0A8H5F0M7-F1
#
_entry.id   AF-A0A8H5F0M7-F1
#
_cell.length_a   1.000
_cell.length_b   1.000
_cell.length_c   1.000
_cell.angle_alpha   90.00
_cell.angle_beta   90.00
_cell.angle_gamma   90.00
#
_symmetry.space_group_name_H-M   'P 1'
#
loop_
_entity.id
_entity.type
_entity.pdbx_description
1 polymer ?
#
loop_
_entity_poly.entity_id
_entity_poly.type
_entity_poly.pdbx_seq_one_letter_code
_entity_poly.pdbx_strand_id
1 'polypeptide(L)'
;MLQDQDLYREEALGTANGCARPLLESAMYEAIRTGTVAPPARTAARDSEVMVDGKPSLLKKGVTIIAESPEYHFDPEAFNVQRRSCKGIHLAKPQIKSFMTMVLKRFDLQVVGSEQVVSQRAGLV
;
A
#
# COMPACT_ATOMS: atom_id res chain seq x y z
N MET A 1 -39.16 1.69 -8.06
CA MET A 1 -37.74 2.02 -8.36
C MET A 1 -37.39 3.44 -7.89
N LEU A 2 -37.69 3.80 -6.64
CA LEU A 2 -37.48 5.17 -6.12
C LEU A 2 -36.93 5.19 -4.68
N GLN A 3 -36.40 4.07 -4.18
CA GLN A 3 -35.90 3.95 -2.80
C GLN A 3 -34.38 3.81 -2.68
N ASP A 4 -33.64 3.66 -3.79
CA ASP A 4 -32.18 3.51 -3.75
C ASP A 4 -31.40 4.83 -3.78
N GLN A 5 -32.01 5.97 -4.09
CA GLN A 5 -31.27 7.24 -4.20
C GLN A 5 -31.07 7.96 -2.87
N ASP A 6 -31.91 7.72 -1.87
CA ASP A 6 -31.80 8.40 -0.57
C ASP A 6 -30.78 7.74 0.37
N LEU A 7 -30.48 6.45 0.16
CA LEU A 7 -29.44 5.75 0.94
C LEU A 7 -28.03 6.29 0.65
N TYR A 8 -27.79 6.81 -0.55
CA TYR A 8 -26.51 7.46 -0.93
C TYR A 8 -26.42 8.92 -0.49
N ARG A 9 -27.52 9.53 -0.04
CA ARG A 9 -27.56 10.97 0.27
C ARG A 9 -27.23 11.25 1.73
N GLU A 10 -27.49 10.33 2.64
CA GLU A 10 -27.17 10.51 4.07
C GLU A 10 -25.72 10.19 4.44
N GLU A 11 -24.99 9.38 3.66
CA GLU A 11 -23.53 9.22 3.84
C GLU A 11 -22.73 10.49 3.49
N ALA A 12 -23.35 11.46 2.81
CA ALA A 12 -22.67 12.68 2.35
C ALA A 12 -22.52 13.76 3.43
N LEU A 13 -23.21 13.65 4.57
CA LEU A 13 -23.28 14.72 5.58
C LEU A 13 -22.61 14.37 6.93
N GLY A 14 -22.16 13.14 7.11
CA GLY A 14 -21.57 12.65 8.36
C GLY A 14 -20.08 12.36 8.26
N THR A 15 -19.22 13.36 8.06
CA THR A 15 -17.84 13.38 8.61
C THR A 15 -17.17 14.71 8.29
N ALA A 16 -17.26 15.64 9.24
CA ALA A 16 -16.31 16.73 9.31
C ALA A 16 -14.87 16.16 9.32
N ASN A 17 -14.02 16.62 8.40
CA ASN A 17 -12.56 16.43 8.33
C ASN A 17 -11.96 15.19 7.63
N GLY A 18 -12.61 14.61 6.63
CA GLY A 18 -11.89 13.70 5.73
C GLY A 18 -12.79 13.14 4.66
N CYS A 19 -12.66 13.65 3.43
CA CYS A 19 -13.49 13.27 2.29
C CYS A 19 -13.54 11.74 2.14
N ALA A 20 -14.66 11.12 2.56
CA ALA A 20 -14.94 9.71 2.40
C ALA A 20 -15.12 9.43 0.90
N ARG A 21 -14.02 9.07 0.24
CA ARG A 21 -14.00 8.69 -1.17
C ARG A 21 -13.56 7.23 -1.25
N PRO A 22 -14.46 6.27 -1.00
CA PRO A 22 -14.10 4.86 -0.88
C PRO A 22 -13.42 4.33 -2.14
N LEU A 23 -13.84 4.79 -3.33
CA LEU A 23 -13.20 4.42 -4.59
C LEU A 23 -11.77 4.96 -4.73
N LEU A 24 -11.51 6.20 -4.32
CA LEU A 24 -10.15 6.76 -4.32
C LEU A 24 -9.25 6.05 -3.32
N GLU A 25 -9.81 5.69 -2.17
CA GLU A 25 -9.09 4.95 -1.15
C GLU A 25 -8.77 3.51 -1.61
N SER A 26 -9.73 2.83 -2.23
CA SER A 26 -9.51 1.52 -2.85
C SER A 26 -8.46 1.58 -3.96
N ALA A 27 -8.57 2.53 -4.89
CA ALA A 27 -7.58 2.72 -5.96
C ALA A 27 -6.18 3.02 -5.41
N MET A 28 -6.07 3.82 -4.35
CA MET A 28 -4.80 4.09 -3.67
C MET A 28 -4.21 2.83 -3.05
N TYR A 29 -5.00 2.04 -2.30
CA TYR A 29 -4.49 0.79 -1.72
C TYR A 29 -4.09 -0.21 -2.79
N GLU A 30 -4.85 -0.30 -3.88
CA GLU A 30 -4.53 -1.18 -5.01
C GLU A 30 -3.24 -0.78 -5.72
N ALA A 31 -3.00 0.53 -5.89
CA ALA A 31 -1.74 1.05 -6.42
C ALA A 31 -0.55 0.76 -5.50
N ILE A 32 -0.74 0.81 -4.18
CA ILE A 32 0.31 0.44 -3.21
C ILE A 32 0.56 -1.07 -3.25
N ARG A 33 -0.50 -1.88 -3.39
CA ARG A 33 -0.46 -3.35 -3.43
C ARG A 33 0.30 -3.87 -4.66
N THR A 34 0.08 -3.23 -5.81
CA THR A 34 0.70 -3.60 -7.10
C THR A 34 1.99 -2.84 -7.39
N GLY A 35 2.28 -1.78 -6.63
CA GLY A 35 3.47 -0.96 -6.79
C GLY A 35 4.76 -1.63 -6.31
N THR A 36 5.89 -1.03 -6.67
CA THR A 36 7.22 -1.46 -6.20
C THR A 36 7.47 -0.95 -4.78
N VAL A 37 6.93 -1.64 -3.77
CA VAL A 37 7.27 -1.41 -2.36
C VAL A 37 8.44 -2.30 -1.99
N ALA A 38 9.45 -1.74 -1.32
CA ALA A 38 10.57 -2.53 -0.84
C ALA A 38 10.07 -3.62 0.12
N PRO A 39 10.57 -4.86 0.00
CA PRO A 39 10.13 -5.96 0.85
C PRO A 39 10.44 -5.63 2.32
N PRO A 40 9.58 -6.04 3.27
CA PRO A 40 9.86 -5.84 4.67
C PRO A 40 11.10 -6.65 5.06
N ALA A 41 12.06 -5.96 5.66
CA ALA A 41 13.32 -6.54 6.11
C ALA A 41 13.51 -6.31 7.62
N ARG A 42 14.07 -7.30 8.31
CA ARG A 42 14.42 -7.21 9.73
C ARG A 42 15.71 -7.95 10.05
N THR A 43 16.49 -7.43 10.99
CA THR A 43 17.68 -8.11 11.50
C THR A 43 17.33 -8.95 12.72
N ALA A 44 17.81 -10.19 12.77
CA ALA A 44 17.68 -11.07 13.93
C ALA A 44 18.46 -10.49 15.13
N ALA A 45 17.74 -10.13 16.20
CA ALA A 45 18.34 -9.55 17.40
C ALA A 45 19.14 -10.57 18.24
N ARG A 46 18.82 -11.86 18.10
CA ARG A 46 19.42 -12.98 18.82
C ARG A 46 19.35 -14.23 17.96
N ASP A 47 20.10 -15.25 18.35
CA ASP A 47 19.94 -16.59 17.82
C ASP A 47 18.50 -17.08 18.10
N SER A 48 17.79 -17.51 17.08
CA SER A 48 16.40 -17.93 17.16
C SER A 48 16.07 -18.99 16.14
N GLU A 49 15.28 -19.98 16.53
CA GLU A 49 14.72 -20.97 15.62
C GLU A 49 13.40 -20.45 15.05
N VAL A 50 13.22 -20.57 13.73
CA VAL A 50 12.03 -20.12 13.01
C VAL A 50 11.58 -21.22 12.06
N MET A 51 10.27 -21.42 11.95
CA MET A 51 9.69 -22.33 10.97
C MET A 51 9.57 -21.61 9.63
N VAL A 52 10.24 -22.13 8.61
CA VAL A 52 10.14 -21.67 7.22
C VAL A 52 9.63 -22.87 6.41
N ASP A 53 8.45 -22.73 5.80
CA ASP A 53 7.81 -23.80 5.01
C ASP A 53 7.69 -25.14 5.75
N GLY A 54 7.34 -25.06 7.05
CA GLY A 54 7.22 -26.24 7.91
C GLY A 54 8.54 -26.87 8.35
N LYS A 55 9.69 -26.26 8.01
CA LYS A 55 11.03 -26.73 8.42
C LYS A 55 11.65 -25.80 9.47
N PRO A 56 12.20 -26.35 10.57
CA PRO A 56 12.94 -25.54 11.53
C PRO A 56 14.24 -25.03 10.91
N SER A 57 14.46 -23.73 11.00
CA SER A 57 15.64 -23.03 10.51
C SER A 57 16.24 -22.19 11.63
N LEU A 58 17.55 -22.35 11.87
CA LEU A 58 18.26 -21.57 12.88
C LEU A 58 18.73 -20.24 12.28
N LEU A 59 18.19 -19.14 12.81
CA LEU A 59 18.64 -17.79 12.47
C LEU A 59 19.67 -17.32 13.49
N LYS A 60 20.86 -16.98 13.01
CA LYS A 60 21.91 -16.39 13.83
C LYS A 60 21.67 -14.91 14.07
N LYS A 61 22.11 -14.41 15.23
CA LYS A 61 22.13 -12.98 15.53
C LYS A 61 22.84 -12.22 14.42
N GLY A 62 22.23 -11.12 13.98
CA GLY A 62 22.79 -10.24 12.94
C GLY A 62 22.40 -10.60 11.51
N VAL A 63 21.78 -11.77 11.28
CA VAL A 63 21.26 -12.13 9.95
C VAL A 63 20.07 -11.24 9.59
N THR A 64 20.04 -10.72 8.36
CA THR A 64 18.90 -9.99 7.80
C THR A 64 17.92 -10.98 7.19
N ILE A 65 16.66 -10.87 7.58
CA ILE A 65 15.52 -11.62 7.07
C ILE A 65 14.76 -10.67 6.17
N ILE A 66 14.55 -11.06 4.91
CA ILE A 66 13.85 -10.26 3.90
C ILE A 66 12.67 -11.11 3.40
N ALA A 67 11.46 -10.56 3.41
CA ALA A 67 10.32 -11.22 2.81
C ALA A 67 10.24 -10.83 1.32
N GLU A 68 11.01 -11.53 0.47
CA GLU A 68 11.12 -11.21 -0.96
C GLU A 68 9.96 -11.74 -1.82
N SER A 69 8.89 -12.28 -1.24
CA SER A 69 7.75 -12.72 -2.05
C SER A 69 6.84 -11.53 -2.41
N PRO A 70 6.65 -11.23 -3.72
CA PRO A 70 5.66 -10.26 -4.18
C PRO A 70 4.23 -10.69 -3.82
N GLU A 71 4.02 -11.97 -3.48
CA GLU A 71 2.74 -12.54 -3.06
C GLU A 71 2.34 -12.09 -1.66
N TYR A 72 3.26 -11.54 -0.86
CA TYR A 72 2.94 -11.01 0.47
C TYR A 72 1.84 -9.93 0.43
N HIS A 73 1.78 -9.14 -0.64
CA HIS A 73 0.71 -8.15 -0.83
C HIS A 73 -0.65 -8.75 -1.21
N PHE A 74 -0.68 -10.05 -1.54
CA PHE A 74 -1.85 -10.81 -1.98
C PHE A 74 -2.27 -11.87 -0.96
N ASP A 75 -1.45 -12.13 0.06
CA ASP A 75 -1.76 -13.07 1.13
C ASP A 75 -2.80 -12.44 2.09
N PRO A 76 -4.01 -13.02 2.21
CA PRO A 76 -5.03 -12.52 3.12
C PRO A 76 -4.60 -12.57 4.60
N GLU A 77 -3.68 -13.47 4.98
CA GLU A 77 -3.20 -13.63 6.35
C GLU A 77 -2.08 -12.64 6.73
N ALA A 78 -1.48 -11.97 5.72
CA ALA A 78 -0.36 -11.06 5.89
C ALA A 78 -0.70 -9.72 6.55
N PHE A 79 -1.98 -9.31 6.56
CA PHE A 79 -2.44 -7.97 6.95
C PHE A 79 -2.65 -7.77 8.45
N ASN A 80 -2.26 -8.73 9.29
CA ASN A 80 -2.33 -8.55 10.74
C ASN A 80 -1.37 -7.43 11.20
N VAL A 81 -1.95 -6.41 11.84
CA VAL A 81 -1.36 -5.11 12.22
C VAL A 81 0.09 -5.26 12.75
N GLN A 82 1.06 -4.90 11.92
CA GLN A 82 2.47 -4.96 12.29
C GLN A 82 2.84 -3.79 13.22
N ARG A 83 3.53 -4.11 14.33
CA ARG A 83 4.06 -3.14 15.33
C ARG A 83 5.06 -2.12 14.77
N ARG A 84 5.47 -2.24 13.50
CA ARG A 84 6.44 -1.36 12.84
C ARG A 84 5.88 -0.87 11.50
N SER A 85 4.83 -0.07 11.57
CA SER A 85 4.26 0.61 10.40
C SER A 85 5.06 1.87 10.03
N CYS A 86 4.90 2.33 8.78
CA CYS A 86 5.44 3.61 8.34
C CYS A 86 4.83 4.75 9.18
N LYS A 87 5.66 5.50 9.91
CA LYS A 87 5.21 6.64 10.74
C LYS A 87 4.51 7.72 9.93
N GLY A 88 4.91 7.89 8.66
CA GLY A 88 4.34 8.87 7.74
C GLY A 88 3.01 8.47 7.10
N ILE A 89 2.47 7.28 7.39
CA ILE A 89 1.26 6.76 6.72
C ILE A 89 0.05 7.68 6.87
N HIS A 90 -0.08 8.32 8.04
CA HIS A 90 -1.18 9.23 8.34
C HIS A 90 -1.09 10.57 7.59
N LEU A 91 0.10 10.94 7.11
CA LEU A 91 0.31 12.13 6.26
C LEU A 91 0.24 11.77 4.77
N ALA A 92 0.83 10.64 4.39
CA ALA A 92 0.89 10.18 3.00
C ALA A 92 -0.51 9.92 2.42
N LYS A 93 -1.40 9.27 3.20
CA LYS A 93 -2.77 8.97 2.76
C LYS A 93 -3.56 10.24 2.36
N PRO A 94 -3.66 11.28 3.21
CA PRO A 94 -4.28 12.56 2.82
C PRO A 94 -3.64 13.23 1.61
N GLN A 95 -2.30 13.19 1.49
CA GLN A 95 -1.59 13.81 0.36
C GLN A 95 -1.97 13.16 -0.98
N ILE A 96 -1.96 11.83 -1.04
CA ILE A 96 -2.35 11.09 -2.25
C ILE A 96 -3.82 11.37 -2.59
N LYS A 97 -4.71 11.31 -1.60
CA LYS A 97 -6.14 11.64 -1.79
C LYS A 97 -6.35 13.06 -2.32
N SER A 98 -5.60 14.04 -1.79
CA SER A 98 -5.65 15.44 -2.23
C SER A 98 -5.17 15.59 -3.67
N PHE A 99 -4.01 15.00 -4.01
CA PHE A 99 -3.46 15.00 -5.35
C PHE A 99 -4.42 14.40 -6.37
N MET A 100 -4.89 13.17 -6.13
CA MET A 100 -5.82 12.50 -7.06
C MET A 100 -7.13 13.28 -7.21
N THR A 101 -7.66 13.84 -6.12
CA THR A 101 -8.86 14.69 -6.17
C THR A 101 -8.64 15.94 -7.01
N MET A 102 -7.48 16.58 -6.87
CA MET A 102 -7.13 17.76 -7.66
C MET A 102 -7.00 17.42 -9.15
N VAL A 103 -6.32 16.32 -9.47
CA VAL A 103 -6.10 15.90 -10.86
C VAL A 103 -7.43 15.58 -11.53
N LEU A 104 -8.25 14.72 -10.93
CA LEU A 104 -9.53 14.29 -11.49
C LEU A 104 -10.57 15.42 -11.61
N LYS A 105 -10.41 16.51 -10.84
CA LYS A 105 -11.29 17.69 -10.93
C LYS A 105 -10.86 18.70 -12.00
N ARG A 106 -9.57 18.76 -12.33
CA ARG A 106 -9.00 19.82 -13.17
C ARG A 106 -8.61 19.36 -14.55
N PHE A 107 -8.37 18.07 -14.74
CA PHE A 107 -7.89 17.52 -15.99
C PHE A 107 -8.81 16.40 -16.46
N ASP A 108 -9.08 16.39 -17.76
CA ASP A 108 -9.63 15.23 -18.43
C ASP A 108 -8.47 14.32 -18.83
N LEU A 109 -8.38 13.16 -18.20
CA LEU A 109 -7.22 12.26 -18.35
C LEU A 109 -7.46 11.32 -19.53
N GLN A 110 -6.50 11.28 -20.46
CA GLN A 110 -6.47 10.28 -21.52
C GLN A 110 -5.29 9.33 -21.30
N VAL A 111 -5.56 8.02 -21.36
CA VAL A 111 -4.51 7.02 -21.31
C VAL A 111 -3.90 6.90 -22.71
N VAL A 112 -2.73 7.47 -22.90
CA VAL A 112 -1.89 7.23 -24.08
C VAL A 112 -1.10 5.94 -23.79
N GLY A 113 -1.03 5.02 -24.75
CA GLY A 113 -0.52 3.65 -24.56
C GLY A 113 0.81 3.55 -23.79
N SER A 114 1.02 2.40 -23.14
CA SER A 114 2.18 2.16 -22.28
C SER A 114 3.48 2.03 -23.06
N GLU A 115 4.16 3.13 -23.37
CA GLU A 115 5.60 3.08 -23.55
C GLU A 115 6.23 2.80 -22.18
N GLN A 116 6.95 1.69 -22.06
CA GLN A 116 7.71 1.39 -20.84
C GLN A 116 8.75 2.49 -20.64
N VAL A 117 8.53 3.37 -19.68
CA VAL A 117 9.58 4.29 -19.22
C VAL A 117 10.62 3.45 -18.51
N VAL A 118 11.65 3.01 -19.24
CA VAL A 118 12.84 2.38 -18.67
C VAL A 118 13.51 3.44 -17.80
N SER A 119 13.27 3.37 -16.49
CA SER A 119 13.99 4.17 -15.51
C SER A 119 15.46 3.75 -15.54
N GLN A 120 16.27 4.45 -16.35
CA GLN A 120 17.71 4.35 -16.28
C GLN A 120 18.15 4.89 -14.92
N ARG A 121 18.37 3.99 -13.96
CA ARG A 121 19.13 4.33 -12.76
C ARG A 121 20.53 4.72 -13.21
N ALA A 122 20.83 6.02 -13.18
CA ALA A 122 22.20 6.51 -13.27
C ALA A 122 22.97 5.96 -12.06
N GLY A 123 23.74 4.90 -12.27
CA GLY A 123 24.72 4.43 -11.32
C GLY A 123 25.81 5.49 -11.21
N LEU A 124 25.97 6.06 -10.03
CA LEU A 124 27.18 6.80 -9.67
C LEU A 124 28.27 5.72 -9.47
N VAL A 125 29.22 5.65 -10.41
CA VAL A 125 30.50 4.93 -10.25
C VAL A 125 31.45 5.81 -9.47
#